data_AF-A0A2I7KBG1-F1
#
_entry.id   AF-A0A2I7KBG1-F1
#
_cell.length_a   1.000
_cell.length_b   1.000
_cell.length_c   1.000
_cell.angle_alpha   90.00
_cell.angle_beta   90.00
_cell.angle_gamma   90.00
#
_symmetry.space_group_name_H-M   'P 1'
#
loop_
_entity.id
_entity.type
_entity.pdbx_description
1 polymer ?
#
loop_
_entity_poly.entity_id
_entity_poly.type
_entity_poly.pdbx_seq_one_letter_code
_entity_poly.pdbx_strand_id
1 'polypeptide(L)'
;MKDEQHVIFVAPNHKLVLKPFYRDQVWLPAIDADKDLGSSKAWLSALELIYDYHGMLYFNDGQEYPTPDIGEVFVDQSNRWMRNFLKAKGGGTEPKHYSNKIERLRIIELYCRLIKQEDELI
;
A
#
# COMPACT_ATOMS: atom_id res chain seq x y z
N MET A 1 18.62 -6.18 24.21
CA MET A 1 18.66 -6.66 22.81
C MET A 1 17.58 -5.89 22.10
N LYS A 2 17.92 -5.07 21.10
CA LYS A 2 16.92 -4.31 20.34
C LYS A 2 16.13 -5.31 19.50
N ASP A 3 14.81 -5.28 19.63
CA ASP A 3 13.89 -6.16 18.94
C ASP A 3 14.13 -6.15 17.42
N GLU A 4 14.74 -7.22 16.90
CA GLU A 4 14.78 -7.52 15.46
C GLU A 4 13.38 -7.85 14.90
N GLN A 5 12.33 -7.78 15.72
CA GLN A 5 10.97 -8.20 15.39
C GLN A 5 10.15 -7.18 14.58
N HIS A 6 10.64 -5.96 14.34
CA HIS A 6 9.88 -4.92 13.63
C HIS A 6 10.66 -4.31 12.47
N VAL A 7 11.24 -5.15 11.62
CA VAL A 7 11.84 -4.71 10.35
C VAL A 7 10.92 -5.10 9.20
N ILE A 8 10.52 -4.11 8.40
CA ILE A 8 9.76 -4.30 7.17
C ILE A 8 10.60 -3.87 5.98
N PHE A 9 10.80 -4.80 5.05
CA PHE A 9 11.31 -4.48 3.72
C PHE A 9 10.15 -4.05 2.81
N VAL A 10 10.22 -2.83 2.28
CA VAL A 10 9.19 -2.27 1.38
C VAL A 10 9.32 -2.84 -0.03
N ALA A 11 8.20 -2.93 -0.77
CA ALA A 11 8.23 -3.46 -2.12
C ALA A 11 9.18 -2.68 -3.06
N PRO A 12 10.15 -3.35 -3.70
CA PRO A 12 11.07 -2.69 -4.63
C PRO A 12 10.38 -2.37 -5.97
N ASN A 13 10.83 -1.32 -6.65
CA ASN A 13 10.25 -0.82 -7.91
C ASN A 13 10.02 -1.95 -8.94
N HIS A 14 11.01 -2.83 -9.12
CA HIS A 14 10.96 -3.89 -10.11
C HIS A 14 9.89 -4.95 -9.81
N LYS A 15 9.45 -5.12 -8.56
CA LYS A 15 8.33 -6.01 -8.20
C LYS A 15 6.99 -5.34 -8.47
N LEU A 16 6.86 -4.05 -8.12
CA LEU A 16 5.62 -3.27 -8.29
C LEU A 16 5.16 -3.15 -9.75
N VAL A 17 6.07 -3.31 -10.71
CA VAL A 17 5.73 -3.33 -12.15
C VAL A 17 5.37 -4.71 -12.69
N LEU A 18 5.61 -5.80 -11.94
CA LEU A 18 5.23 -7.15 -12.35
C LEU A 18 3.74 -7.35 -12.11
N LYS A 19 2.98 -7.66 -13.18
CA LYS A 19 1.52 -7.84 -13.10
C LYS A 19 1.07 -8.81 -12.00
N PRO A 20 1.72 -9.99 -11.79
CA PRO A 20 1.32 -10.89 -10.72
C PRO A 20 1.49 -10.26 -9.33
N PHE A 21 2.65 -9.65 -9.07
CA PHE A 21 2.92 -8.99 -7.78
C PHE A 21 1.98 -7.81 -7.56
N TYR A 22 1.79 -6.95 -8.56
CA TYR A 22 0.83 -5.84 -8.52
C TYR A 22 -0.57 -6.35 -8.14
N ARG A 23 -1.05 -7.39 -8.82
CA ARG A 23 -2.40 -7.92 -8.58
C ARG A 23 -2.51 -8.51 -7.18
N ASP A 24 -1.59 -9.40 -6.82
CA ASP A 24 -1.73 -10.27 -5.65
C ASP A 24 -1.29 -9.60 -4.34
N GLN A 25 -0.33 -8.67 -4.40
CA GLN A 25 0.26 -8.04 -3.21
C GLN A 25 -0.16 -6.58 -3.03
N VAL A 26 -0.73 -5.94 -4.06
CA VAL A 26 -1.12 -4.53 -3.99
C VAL A 26 -2.62 -4.38 -4.21
N TRP A 27 -3.11 -4.81 -5.38
CA TRP A 27 -4.47 -4.52 -5.80
C TRP A 27 -5.52 -5.36 -5.06
N LEU A 28 -5.36 -6.68 -4.98
CA LEU A 28 -6.31 -7.54 -4.26
C LEU A 28 -6.40 -7.20 -2.76
N PRO A 29 -5.28 -7.02 -2.02
CA PRO A 29 -5.33 -6.57 -0.63
C PRO A 29 -6.01 -5.21 -0.47
N ALA A 30 -5.78 -4.28 -1.41
CA ALA A 30 -6.44 -2.98 -1.37
C ALA A 30 -7.95 -3.09 -1.64
N ILE A 31 -8.38 -3.96 -2.56
CA ILE A 31 -9.80 -4.23 -2.80
C ILE A 31 -10.46 -4.81 -1.55
N ASP A 32 -9.75 -5.64 -0.80
CA ASP A 32 -10.24 -6.20 0.44
C ASP A 32 -10.39 -5.12 1.52
N ALA A 33 -9.34 -4.33 1.76
CA ALA A 33 -9.37 -3.21 2.70
C ALA A 33 -10.40 -2.12 2.34
N ASP A 34 -10.69 -1.91 1.05
CA ASP A 34 -11.70 -0.94 0.60
C ASP A 34 -13.12 -1.30 1.06
N LYS A 35 -13.39 -2.58 1.36
CA LYS A 35 -14.70 -3.02 1.89
C LYS A 35 -15.01 -2.35 3.24
N ASP A 36 -13.99 -2.11 4.05
CA ASP A 36 -14.12 -1.46 5.37
C ASP A 36 -13.97 0.06 5.28
N LEU A 37 -13.08 0.55 4.43
CA LEU A 37 -12.83 2.00 4.27
C LEU A 37 -13.97 2.73 3.53
N GLY A 38 -14.57 2.09 2.53
CA GLY A 38 -15.78 2.53 1.83
C GLY A 38 -15.69 3.83 1.02
N SER A 39 -14.57 4.56 1.05
CA SER A 39 -14.40 5.78 0.26
C SER A 39 -12.95 6.14 -0.04
N SER A 40 -12.71 6.77 -1.19
CA SER A 40 -11.37 7.22 -1.58
C SER A 40 -10.76 8.27 -0.66
N LYS A 41 -11.59 9.06 0.05
CA LYS A 41 -11.10 10.02 1.04
C LYS A 41 -10.64 9.29 2.31
N ALA A 42 -11.39 8.28 2.76
CA ALA A 42 -11.03 7.47 3.93
C ALA A 42 -9.66 6.80 3.76
N TRP A 43 -9.31 6.40 2.53
CA TRP A 43 -7.97 5.91 2.22
C TRP A 43 -6.84 6.86 2.61
N LEU A 44 -7.00 8.19 2.48
CA LEU A 44 -5.92 9.10 2.84
C LEU A 44 -5.63 9.04 4.35
N SER A 45 -6.67 9.07 5.17
CA SER A 45 -6.55 8.92 6.62
C SER A 45 -6.08 7.54 7.03
N ALA A 46 -6.47 6.48 6.33
CA ALA A 46 -6.01 5.13 6.59
C ALA A 46 -4.50 4.97 6.33
N LEU A 47 -4.00 5.57 5.25
CA LEU A 47 -2.59 5.52 4.90
C LEU A 47 -1.69 6.28 5.89
N GLU A 48 -2.24 7.23 6.66
CA GLU A 48 -1.51 7.92 7.74
C GLU A 48 -1.07 6.95 8.86
N LEU A 49 -1.71 5.78 9.00
CA LEU A 49 -1.29 4.73 9.94
C LEU A 49 0.17 4.28 9.72
N ILE A 50 0.70 4.44 8.51
CA ILE A 50 2.12 4.14 8.23
C ILE A 50 3.04 5.00 9.10
N TYR A 51 2.63 6.22 9.47
CA TYR A 51 3.41 7.10 10.35
C TYR A 51 3.46 6.61 11.80
N ASP A 52 2.47 5.81 12.21
CA ASP A 52 2.42 5.23 13.56
C ASP A 52 3.26 3.94 13.66
N TYR A 53 3.79 3.43 12.55
CA TYR A 53 4.69 2.28 12.56
C TYR A 53 6.03 2.64 13.20
N HIS A 54 6.27 2.13 14.42
CA HIS A 54 7.50 2.37 15.19
C HIS A 54 8.67 1.45 14.82
N GLY A 55 8.49 0.55 13.85
CA GLY A 55 9.55 -0.31 13.33
C GLY A 55 10.43 0.38 12.29
N MET A 56 11.39 -0.37 11.74
CA MET A 56 12.28 0.12 10.70
C MET A 56 11.78 -0.30 9.32
N LEU A 57 11.73 0.67 8.39
CA LEU A 57 11.39 0.43 6.98
C LEU A 57 12.66 0.50 6.14
N TYR A 58 12.93 -0.55 5.35
CA TYR A 58 14.10 -0.61 4.48
C TYR A 58 13.74 -1.01 3.05
N PHE A 59 14.56 -0.58 2.11
CA PHE A 59 14.69 -1.22 0.82
C PHE A 59 15.53 -2.51 0.95
N ASN A 60 15.43 -3.39 -0.05
CA ASN A 60 16.16 -4.66 -0.08
C ASN A 60 17.69 -4.51 -0.16
N ASP A 61 18.19 -3.34 -0.52
CA ASP A 61 19.61 -3.00 -0.51
C ASP A 61 20.11 -2.53 0.89
N GLY A 62 19.23 -2.50 1.89
CA GLY A 62 19.52 -2.08 3.25
C GLY A 62 19.45 -0.57 3.45
N GLN A 63 19.11 0.22 2.43
CA GLN A 63 18.84 1.65 2.62
C GLN A 63 17.52 1.85 3.35
N GLU A 64 17.51 2.76 4.31
CA GLU A 64 16.28 3.15 5.00
C GLU A 64 15.29 3.71 3.98
N TYR A 65 14.03 3.30 4.09
CA TYR A 65 12.96 3.83 3.28
C TYR A 65 12.47 5.13 3.91
N PRO A 66 12.73 6.31 3.29
CA PRO A 66 12.24 7.56 3.82
C PRO A 66 10.74 7.62 3.59
N THR A 67 9.94 7.35 4.62
CA THR A 67 8.48 7.39 4.52
C THR A 67 8.04 8.74 3.95
N PRO A 68 7.40 8.77 2.77
CA PRO A 68 7.06 10.02 2.11
C PRO A 68 5.86 10.70 2.77
N ASP A 69 5.69 11.99 2.50
CA ASP A 69 4.47 12.72 2.85
C ASP A 69 3.29 12.20 1.99
N ILE A 70 2.24 11.68 2.64
CA ILE A 70 1.06 11.11 1.98
C ILE A 70 0.33 12.19 1.17
N GLY A 71 0.28 13.43 1.66
CA GLY A 71 -0.30 14.56 0.95
C GLY A 71 0.48 14.95 -0.31
N GLU A 72 1.81 14.84 -0.28
CA GLU A 72 2.66 15.06 -1.46
C GLU A 72 2.51 13.92 -2.49
N VAL A 73 2.44 12.68 -2.04
CA VAL A 73 2.28 11.52 -2.94
C VAL A 73 0.85 11.46 -3.51
N PHE A 74 -0.16 11.82 -2.71
CA PHE A 74 -1.58 11.83 -3.07
C PHE A 74 -2.15 13.27 -3.06
N VAL A 75 -1.57 14.15 -3.89
CA VAL A 75 -1.93 15.58 -4.03
C VAL A 75 -3.43 15.92 -4.18
N ASP A 76 -4.25 14.97 -4.63
CA ASP A 76 -5.69 15.17 -4.77
C ASP A 76 -6.38 14.76 -3.46
N GLN A 77 -6.86 15.75 -2.69
CA GLN A 77 -7.58 15.51 -1.43
C GLN A 77 -8.86 14.68 -1.59
N SER A 78 -9.43 14.61 -2.79
CA SER A 78 -10.57 13.74 -3.10
C SER A 78 -10.15 12.33 -3.53
N ASN A 79 -8.84 12.12 -3.64
CA ASN A 79 -8.15 10.91 -4.04
C ASN A 79 -8.81 10.19 -5.23
N ARG A 80 -9.12 10.93 -6.31
CA ARG A 80 -9.77 10.35 -7.51
C ARG A 80 -8.96 9.22 -8.13
N TRP A 81 -7.64 9.25 -7.93
CA TRP A 81 -6.77 8.19 -8.39
C TRP A 81 -7.14 6.83 -7.75
N MET A 82 -7.46 6.80 -6.46
CA MET A 82 -7.86 5.56 -5.76
C MET A 82 -9.10 4.92 -6.38
N ARG A 83 -10.12 5.72 -6.74
CA ARG A 83 -11.31 5.20 -7.46
C ARG A 83 -10.97 4.51 -8.77
N ASN A 84 -9.97 5.01 -9.49
CA ASN A 84 -9.55 4.40 -10.75
C ASN A 84 -8.64 3.19 -10.53
N PHE A 85 -7.80 3.24 -9.50
CA PHE A 85 -6.94 2.14 -9.08
C PHE A 85 -7.75 0.90 -8.67
N LEU A 86 -8.81 1.08 -7.87
CA LEU A 86 -9.67 -0.01 -7.37
C LEU A 86 -10.65 -0.57 -8.42
N LYS A 87 -10.72 -0.02 -9.64
CA LYS A 87 -11.61 -0.57 -10.66
C LYS A 87 -11.14 -1.93 -11.10
N ALA A 88 -12.02 -2.93 -11.04
CA ALA A 88 -11.78 -4.23 -11.64
C ALA A 88 -12.07 -4.24 -13.16
N LYS A 89 -11.36 -5.10 -13.87
CA LYS A 89 -11.70 -5.56 -15.22
C LYS A 89 -12.87 -6.55 -15.11
N GLY A 90 -13.61 -6.75 -16.21
CA GLY A 90 -14.74 -7.68 -16.26
C GLY A 90 -14.41 -9.03 -15.59
N GLY A 91 -15.28 -9.46 -14.68
CA GLY A 91 -15.08 -10.66 -13.85
C GLY A 91 -14.53 -10.42 -12.44
N GLY A 92 -14.03 -9.21 -12.12
CA GLY A 92 -13.67 -8.86 -10.73
C GLY A 92 -12.31 -9.40 -10.26
N THR A 93 -11.57 -10.13 -11.09
CA THR A 93 -10.35 -10.85 -10.69
C THR A 93 -9.05 -10.13 -11.05
N GLU A 94 -9.12 -9.05 -11.82
CA GLU A 94 -7.95 -8.27 -12.26
C GLU A 94 -8.23 -6.77 -12.22
N PRO A 95 -7.21 -5.90 -12.06
CA PRO A 95 -7.38 -4.47 -12.19
C PRO A 95 -7.77 -4.08 -13.62
N LYS A 96 -8.62 -3.07 -13.75
CA LYS A 96 -8.99 -2.48 -15.05
C LYS A 96 -7.76 -1.86 -15.74
N HIS A 97 -6.90 -1.22 -14.96
CA HIS A 97 -5.66 -0.60 -15.41
C HIS A 97 -4.54 -0.86 -14.39
N TYR A 98 -3.33 -1.11 -14.89
CA TYR A 98 -2.13 -1.18 -14.06
C TYR A 98 -1.54 0.22 -13.92
N SER A 99 -1.43 0.71 -12.70
CA SER A 99 -0.82 2.01 -12.42
C SER A 99 0.70 1.95 -12.54
N ASN A 100 1.30 3.07 -12.92
CA ASN A 100 2.75 3.29 -12.91
C ASN A 100 3.22 4.23 -11.78
N LYS A 101 2.31 4.61 -10.87
CA LYS A 101 2.61 5.48 -9.72
C LYS A 101 3.27 4.67 -8.60
N ILE A 102 4.54 4.36 -8.79
CA ILE A 102 5.32 3.44 -7.94
C ILE A 102 5.16 3.75 -6.44
N GLU A 103 5.34 5.00 -6.03
CA GLU A 103 5.27 5.36 -4.61
C GLU A 103 3.89 5.12 -4.01
N ARG A 104 2.82 5.43 -4.75
CA ARG A 104 1.45 5.12 -4.32
C ARG A 104 1.24 3.62 -4.13
N LEU A 105 1.77 2.82 -5.05
CA LEU A 105 1.65 1.37 -4.99
C LEU A 105 2.40 0.78 -3.79
N ARG A 106 3.61 1.28 -3.52
CA ARG A 106 4.38 0.88 -2.34
C ARG A 106 3.66 1.22 -1.04
N ILE A 107 3.15 2.44 -0.94
CA ILE A 107 2.42 2.91 0.25
C ILE A 107 1.18 2.05 0.50
N ILE A 108 0.42 1.74 -0.55
CA ILE A 108 -0.76 0.87 -0.43
C ILE A 108 -0.38 -0.56 -0.04
N GLU A 109 0.65 -1.13 -0.67
CA GLU A 109 1.15 -2.46 -0.32
C GLU A 109 1.63 -2.53 1.14
N LEU A 110 2.36 -1.50 1.59
CA LEU A 110 2.83 -1.38 2.96
C LEU A 110 1.66 -1.29 3.94
N TYR A 111 0.70 -0.39 3.70
CA TYR A 111 -0.51 -0.28 4.53
C TYR A 111 -1.26 -1.61 4.63
N CYS A 112 -1.52 -2.26 3.50
CA CYS A 112 -2.24 -3.55 3.48
C CYS A 112 -1.49 -4.65 4.24
N ARG A 113 -0.16 -4.61 4.27
CA ARG A 113 0.63 -5.54 5.10
C ARG A 113 0.57 -5.21 6.58
N LEU A 114 0.59 -3.94 6.95
CA LEU A 114 0.54 -3.51 8.35
C LEU A 114 -0.79 -3.95 8.98
N ILE A 115 -1.91 -3.65 8.35
CA ILE A 115 -3.24 -4.06 8.87
C ILE A 115 -3.37 -5.59 8.95
N LYS A 116 -2.81 -6.33 7.99
CA LYS A 116 -2.84 -7.79 8.01
C LYS A 116 -2.02 -8.36 9.17
N GLN A 117 -0.88 -7.75 9.49
CA GLN A 117 -0.09 -8.13 10.65
C GLN A 117 -0.82 -7.86 11.97
N GLU A 118 -1.58 -6.76 12.04
CA GLU A 118 -2.43 -6.47 13.21
C GLU A 118 -3.56 -7.49 13.37
N ASP A 119 -4.24 -7.86 12.29
CA ASP A 119 -5.32 -8.85 12.30
C ASP A 119 -4.83 -10.25 12.72
N GLU A 120 -3.58 -10.60 12.41
CA GLU A 120 -2.97 -11.90 12.79
C GLU A 120 -2.55 -11.95 14.27
N LEU A 121 -2.59 -10.83 14.99
CA LEU A 121 -2.22 -10.72 16.42
C LEU A 121 -3.42 -10.72 17.37
N ILE A 122 -4.66 -10.71 16.86
CA ILE A 122 -5.94 -10.74 17.61
C ILE A 122 -6.55 -12.14 17.56
#